data_AF-A0A4R0JHT0-F1
#
_entry.id   AF-A0A4R0JHT0-F1
#
_cell.length_a   1.000
_cell.length_b   1.000
_cell.length_c   1.000
_cell.angle_alpha   90.00
_cell.angle_beta   90.00
_cell.angle_gamma   90.00
#
_symmetry.space_group_name_H-M   'P 1'
#
loop_
_entity.id
_entity.type
_entity.pdbx_description
1 polymer ?
#
loop_
_entity_poly.entity_id
_entity_poly.type
_entity_poly.pdbx_seq_one_letter_code
_entity_poly.pdbx_strand_id
1 'polypeptide(L)'
;MDDRTVTANQAQAEYVAKCNEIVEIELVLVYLDESIASSLDRAEPVVAISNDAVAVYASDAFWQLLDLYREAHNRRLDLYAARDYAYAVWKSASKEATAADTYVSTPMNHL
;
A
#
# COMPACT_ATOMS: atom_id res chain seq x y z
N MET A 1 22.42 -11.82 -14.74
CA MET A 1 21.38 -11.45 -13.77
C MET A 1 22.18 -10.85 -12.63
N ASP A 2 22.31 -9.53 -12.59
CA ASP A 2 23.06 -8.87 -11.52
C ASP A 2 22.30 -9.10 -10.23
N ASP A 3 22.90 -9.82 -9.28
CA ASP A 3 22.44 -9.90 -7.91
C ASP A 3 22.56 -8.49 -7.32
N ARG A 4 21.50 -7.69 -7.50
CA ARG A 4 21.25 -6.51 -6.68
C ARG A 4 21.03 -7.03 -5.26
N THR A 5 22.12 -7.15 -4.51
CA THR A 5 22.10 -7.40 -3.09
C THR A 5 21.48 -6.18 -2.43
N VAL A 6 20.18 -6.27 -2.13
CA VAL A 6 19.46 -5.24 -1.38
C VAL A 6 19.99 -5.27 0.05
N THR A 7 20.54 -4.15 0.50
CA THR A 7 21.04 -4.03 1.88
C THR A 7 19.89 -4.07 2.88
N ALA A 8 20.15 -4.52 4.12
CA ALA A 8 19.13 -4.54 5.17
C ALA A 8 18.48 -3.16 5.40
N ASN A 9 19.25 -2.08 5.28
CA ASN A 9 18.75 -0.70 5.42
C ASN A 9 17.81 -0.29 4.27
N GLN A 10 18.12 -0.70 3.04
CA GLN A 10 17.24 -0.44 1.88
C GLN A 10 15.92 -1.19 2.01
N ALA A 11 15.97 -2.47 2.41
CA ALA A 11 14.77 -3.27 2.62
C ALA A 11 13.91 -2.74 3.78
N GLN A 12 14.55 -2.25 4.86
CA GLN A 12 13.85 -1.60 5.96
C GLN A 12 13.14 -0.32 5.50
N ALA A 13 13.82 0.54 4.72
CA ALA A 13 13.24 1.77 4.21
C ALA A 13 12.03 1.47 3.29
N GLU A 14 12.14 0.45 2.45
CA GLU A 14 11.04 0.01 1.59
C GLU A 14 9.85 -0.55 2.40
N TYR A 15 10.11 -1.35 3.43
CA TYR A 15 9.06 -1.81 4.36
C TYR A 15 8.32 -0.64 5.01
N VAL A 16 9.05 0.35 5.54
CA VAL A 16 8.45 1.54 6.17
C VAL A 16 7.66 2.36 5.15
N ALA A 17 8.16 2.52 3.93
CA ALA A 17 7.45 3.22 2.86
C ALA A 17 6.12 2.51 2.54
N LYS A 18 6.10 1.18 2.44
CA LYS A 18 4.86 0.43 2.22
C LYS A 18 3.89 0.52 3.39
N CYS A 19 4.37 0.54 4.63
CA CYS A 19 3.50 0.80 5.79
C CYS A 19 2.85 2.19 5.72
N ASN A 20 3.57 3.23 5.29
CA ASN A 20 2.99 4.56 5.15
C ASN A 20 1.97 4.63 4.00
N GLU A 21 2.28 4.03 2.84
CA GLU A 21 1.34 3.92 1.72
C GLU A 21 0.04 3.19 2.12
N ILE A 22 0.13 2.18 3.01
CA ILE A 22 -1.03 1.48 3.56
C ILE A 22 -1.90 2.42 4.41
N VAL A 23 -1.29 3.22 5.28
CA VAL A 23 -2.05 4.18 6.12
C VAL A 23 -2.78 5.19 5.24
N GLU A 24 -2.13 5.69 4.20
CA GLU A 24 -2.73 6.64 3.26
C GLU A 24 -3.90 6.02 2.49
N ILE A 25 -3.76 4.80 1.95
CA ILE A 25 -4.87 4.16 1.22
C ILE A 25 -6.03 3.77 2.14
N GLU A 26 -5.76 3.43 3.41
CA GLU A 26 -6.80 3.17 4.40
C GLU A 26 -7.63 4.43 4.70
N LEU A 27 -6.99 5.60 4.80
CA LEU A 27 -7.69 6.88 4.93
C LEU A 27 -8.55 7.20 3.70
N VAL A 28 -8.04 6.92 2.50
CA VAL A 28 -8.80 7.09 1.25
C VAL A 28 -10.03 6.19 1.22
N LEU A 29 -9.91 4.93 1.65
CA LEU A 29 -11.05 4.01 1.73
C LEU A 29 -12.12 4.50 2.69
N VAL A 30 -11.74 5.00 3.87
CA VAL A 30 -12.69 5.59 4.82
C VAL A 30 -13.43 6.79 4.21
N TYR A 31 -12.71 7.68 3.53
CA TYR A 31 -13.33 8.83 2.85
C TYR A 31 -14.29 8.40 1.73
N LEU A 32 -13.94 7.35 0.98
CA LEU A 32 -14.81 6.80 -0.06
C LEU A 32 -16.07 6.15 0.53
N ASP A 33 -15.96 5.42 1.65
CA ASP A 33 -17.11 4.88 2.37
C ASP A 33 -18.08 6.00 2.80
N GLU A 34 -17.56 7.07 3.40
CA GLU A 34 -18.37 8.24 3.80
C GLU A 34 -19.03 8.91 2.59
N SER A 35 -18.29 9.05 1.48
CA SER A 35 -18.78 9.66 0.25
C SER A 35 -19.87 8.82 -0.42
N ILE A 36 -19.72 7.50 -0.44
CA ILE A 36 -20.70 6.55 -0.97
C ILE A 36 -21.97 6.59 -0.11
N ALA A 37 -21.84 6.55 1.21
CA ALA A 37 -22.98 6.65 2.12
C ALA A 37 -23.74 7.97 1.93
N SER A 38 -23.02 9.10 1.87
CA SER A 38 -23.65 10.41 1.60
C SER A 38 -24.29 10.48 0.22
N SER A 39 -23.74 9.80 -0.78
CA SER A 39 -24.32 9.74 -2.13
C SER A 39 -25.59 8.91 -2.15
N LEU A 40 -25.67 7.81 -1.40
CA LEU A 40 -26.88 7.00 -1.26
C LEU A 40 -28.01 7.79 -0.61
N ASP A 41 -27.72 8.46 0.52
CA ASP A 41 -28.69 9.29 1.24
C ASP A 41 -29.27 10.42 0.38
N ARG A 42 -28.48 10.94 -0.57
CA ARG A 42 -28.91 11.99 -1.51
C ARG A 42 -29.60 11.44 -2.76
N ALA A 43 -29.20 10.27 -3.24
CA ALA A 43 -29.75 9.68 -4.45
C ALA A 43 -31.16 9.11 -4.24
N GLU A 44 -31.42 8.48 -3.09
CA GLU A 44 -32.74 7.90 -2.74
C GLU A 44 -33.91 8.90 -2.91
N PRO A 45 -33.86 10.15 -2.39
CA PRO A 45 -34.94 11.12 -2.59
C PRO A 45 -35.00 11.70 -4.00
N VAL A 46 -33.88 11.80 -4.73
CA VAL A 46 -33.83 12.42 -6.07
C VAL A 46 -34.39 11.49 -7.15
N VAL A 47 -34.09 10.19 -7.07
CA VAL A 47 -34.59 9.17 -8.00
C VAL A 47 -36.08 8.88 -7.77
N ALA A 48 -36.55 8.96 -6.52
CA ALA A 48 -37.96 8.76 -6.20
C ALA A 48 -38.88 9.89 -6.70
N ILE A 49 -38.35 11.10 -6.89
CA ILE A 49 -39.13 12.32 -7.17
C ILE A 49 -38.96 12.82 -8.61
N SER A 50 -37.84 12.54 -9.29
CA SER A 50 -37.54 13.11 -10.61
C SER A 50 -37.15 12.05 -11.65
N ASN A 51 -37.69 12.21 -12.86
CA ASN A 51 -37.44 11.34 -14.01
C ASN A 51 -36.41 11.95 -15.00
N ASP A 52 -35.61 12.92 -14.53
CA ASP A 52 -34.78 13.79 -15.36
C ASP A 52 -33.27 13.58 -15.12
N ALA A 53 -32.45 14.16 -16.00
CA ALA A 53 -30.98 14.05 -16.08
C ALA A 53 -30.19 14.18 -14.77
N VAL A 54 -30.77 14.81 -13.73
CA VAL A 54 -30.19 14.90 -12.38
C VAL A 54 -30.13 13.51 -11.71
N ALA A 55 -31.14 12.68 -11.88
CA ALA A 55 -31.15 11.30 -11.39
C ALA A 55 -30.10 10.44 -12.11
N VAL A 56 -29.91 10.62 -13.41
CA VAL A 56 -28.87 9.94 -14.20
C VAL A 56 -27.47 10.36 -13.72
N TYR A 57 -27.22 11.67 -13.57
CA TYR A 57 -25.94 12.17 -13.09
C TYR A 57 -25.59 11.69 -11.67
N ALA A 58 -26.57 11.67 -10.76
CA ALA A 58 -26.38 11.15 -9.40
C ALA A 58 -26.06 9.64 -9.41
N SER A 59 -26.71 8.88 -10.29
CA SER A 59 -26.42 7.45 -10.49
C SER A 59 -25.00 7.23 -11.02
N ASP A 60 -24.57 7.97 -12.05
CA ASP A 60 -23.23 7.83 -12.63
C ASP A 60 -22.13 8.18 -11.63
N ALA A 61 -22.32 9.25 -10.84
CA ALA A 61 -21.38 9.64 -9.79
C ALA A 61 -21.26 8.56 -8.70
N PHE A 62 -22.38 7.93 -8.31
CA PHE A 62 -22.39 6.82 -7.37
C PHE A 62 -21.58 5.62 -7.88
N TRP A 63 -21.78 5.22 -9.15
CA TRP A 63 -21.01 4.11 -9.74
C TRP A 63 -19.52 4.41 -9.85
N GLN A 64 -19.14 5.65 -10.17
CA GLN A 64 -17.74 6.07 -10.17
C GLN A 64 -17.10 5.96 -8.78
N LEU A 65 -17.81 6.34 -7.71
CA LEU A 65 -17.32 6.18 -6.34
C LEU A 65 -17.11 4.70 -5.98
N LEU A 66 -18.02 3.81 -6.38
CA LEU A 66 -17.87 2.37 -6.18
C LEU A 66 -16.67 1.79 -6.94
N ASP A 67 -16.43 2.25 -8.18
CA ASP A 67 -15.27 1.82 -8.95
C ASP A 67 -13.95 2.26 -8.31
N LEU A 68 -13.87 3.52 -7.85
CA LEU A 68 -12.73 4.03 -7.10
C LEU A 68 -12.50 3.26 -5.80
N TYR A 69 -13.58 2.93 -5.08
CA TYR A 69 -13.50 2.12 -3.86
C TYR A 69 -12.92 0.74 -4.14
N ARG A 70 -13.39 0.08 -5.21
CA ARG A 70 -12.87 -1.22 -5.63
C ARG A 70 -11.40 -1.15 -6.00
N GLU A 71 -10.99 -0.13 -6.76
CA GLU A 71 -9.59 0.07 -7.14
C GLU A 71 -8.70 0.30 -5.92
N ALA A 72 -9.10 1.20 -5.01
CA ALA A 72 -8.39 1.45 -3.77
C ALA A 72 -8.28 0.20 -2.89
N HIS A 73 -9.34 -0.61 -2.82
CA HIS A 73 -9.34 -1.86 -2.07
C HIS A 73 -8.35 -2.88 -2.65
N ASN A 74 -8.31 -3.04 -3.97
CA ASN A 74 -7.34 -3.90 -4.64
C ASN A 74 -5.91 -3.41 -4.42
N ARG A 75 -5.68 -2.11 -4.55
CA ARG A 75 -4.38 -1.50 -4.29
C ARG A 75 -3.91 -1.73 -2.85
N ARG A 76 -4.82 -1.68 -1.88
CA ARG A 76 -4.51 -2.02 -0.47
C ARG A 76 -4.02 -3.46 -0.31
N LEU A 77 -4.66 -4.42 -0.98
CA LEU A 77 -4.22 -5.82 -0.95
C LEU A 77 -2.82 -5.99 -1.53
N ASP A 78 -2.53 -5.33 -2.66
CA ASP A 78 -1.20 -5.33 -3.26
C ASP A 78 -0.15 -4.72 -2.33
N LEU A 79 -0.50 -3.64 -1.62
CA LEU A 79 0.37 -2.99 -0.66
C LEU A 79 0.69 -3.89 0.55
N TYR A 80 -0.29 -4.64 1.07
CA TYR A 80 -0.03 -5.62 2.12
C TYR A 80 0.92 -6.72 1.64
N ALA A 81 0.72 -7.25 0.43
CA ALA A 81 1.62 -8.25 -0.15
C ALA A 81 3.04 -7.69 -0.32
N ALA A 82 3.17 -6.46 -0.81
CA ALA A 82 4.46 -5.78 -0.95
C ALA A 82 5.14 -5.51 0.39
N ARG A 83 4.38 -5.10 1.42
CA ARG A 83 4.89 -4.92 2.79
C ARG A 83 5.44 -6.24 3.33
N ASP A 84 4.69 -7.33 3.20
CA ASP A 84 5.08 -8.63 3.73
C ASP A 84 6.32 -9.18 3.03
N TYR A 85 6.43 -8.94 1.72
CA TYR A 85 7.64 -9.22 0.95
C TYR A 85 8.83 -8.40 1.43
N ALA A 86 8.70 -7.07 1.54
CA ALA A 86 9.78 -6.19 2.00
C ALA A 86 10.26 -6.56 3.41
N TYR A 87 9.33 -6.93 4.30
CA TYR A 87 9.65 -7.43 5.64
C TYR A 87 10.44 -8.74 5.60
N ALA A 88 10.05 -9.69 4.74
CA ALA A 88 10.77 -10.94 4.58
C ALA A 88 12.20 -10.72 4.05
N VAL A 89 12.38 -9.83 3.07
CA VAL A 89 13.69 -9.44 2.54
C VAL A 89 14.53 -8.78 3.64
N TRP A 90 13.98 -7.81 4.37
CA TRP A 90 14.68 -7.15 5.47
C TRP A 90 15.14 -8.15 6.54
N LYS A 91 14.26 -9.08 6.94
CA LYS A 91 14.58 -10.13 7.91
C LYS A 91 15.66 -11.08 7.40
N SER A 92 15.68 -11.39 6.11
CA SER A 92 16.72 -12.22 5.50
C SER A 92 18.06 -11.50 5.47
N ALA A 93 18.09 -10.26 4.96
CA ALA A 93 19.30 -9.45 4.86
C ALA A 93 19.89 -9.10 6.25
N SER A 94 19.05 -8.98 7.28
CA SER A 94 19.50 -8.72 8.65
C SER A 94 20.09 -9.95 9.36
N LYS A 95 19.90 -11.17 8.83
CA LYS A 95 20.45 -12.40 9.41
C LYS A 95 21.89 -12.69 8.97
N GLU A 96 22.42 -12.01 7.95
CA GLU A 96 23.76 -12.26 7.40
C GLU A 96 24.90 -11.46 8.07
N ALA A 97 24.66 -10.82 9.21
CA ALA A 97 25.73 -10.14 9.98
C ALA A 97 26.56 -11.08 10.89
N THR A 98 26.74 -12.35 10.51
CA THR A 98 27.55 -13.31 11.28
C THR A 98 28.38 -14.20 10.36
N ALA A 99 29.67 -13.85 10.21
CA ALA A 99 30.85 -14.74 10.11
C ALA A 99 31.93 -14.33 9.10
N ALA A 100 31.67 -13.40 8.16
CA ALA A 100 32.66 -13.03 7.13
C ALA A 100 33.45 -11.74 7.42
N ASP A 101 32.89 -10.80 8.18
CA ASP A 101 33.53 -9.47 8.39
C ASP A 101 34.64 -9.43 9.45
N THR A 102 34.90 -10.54 10.16
CA THR A 102 35.96 -10.60 11.19
C THR A 102 37.34 -11.02 10.63
N TYR A 103 37.44 -11.41 9.35
CA TYR A 103 38.66 -12.05 8.81
C TYR A 103 39.61 -11.16 7.99
N VAL A 104 39.38 -9.85 7.90
CA VAL A 104 40.20 -8.95 7.03
C VAL A 104 41.02 -7.92 7.80
N SER A 105 41.31 -8.10 9.09
CA SER A 105 42.11 -7.11 9.83
C SER A 105 43.02 -7.67 10.93
N THR A 106 43.75 -8.75 10.65
CA THR A 106 44.95 -9.08 11.45
C THR A 106 46.13 -9.36 10.52
N PRO A 107 47.05 -8.41 10.30
CA PRO A 107 48.34 -8.76 9.74
C PRO A 107 49.11 -9.58 10.78
N MET A 108 49.41 -10.85 10.46
CA MET A 108 50.38 -11.65 11.21
C MET A 108 51.77 -11.06 11.00
N ASN A 109 52.20 -10.17 11.90
CA ASN A 109 53.62 -9.88 12.08
C ASN A 109 54.25 -11.07 12.84
N HIS A 110 54.91 -11.95 12.10
CA HIS A 110 55.89 -12.87 12.66
C HIS A 110 57.29 -12.26 12.45
N LEU A 111 57.93 -11.88 13.56
CA LEU A 111 59.39 -11.78 13.70
C LEU A 111 59.89 -13.06 14.38
#